data_AF-A0AA97CCC2-F1
#
_entry.id   AF-A0AA97CCC2-F1
#
_cell.length_a   1.000
_cell.length_b   1.000
_cell.length_c   1.000
_cell.angle_alpha   90.00
_cell.angle_beta   90.00
_cell.angle_gamma   90.00
#
_symmetry.space_group_name_H-M   'P 1'
#
loop_
_entity.id
_entity.type
_entity.pdbx_description
1 polymer ?
#
loop_
_entity_poly.entity_id
_entity_poly.type
_entity_poly.pdbx_seq_one_letter_code
_entity_poly.pdbx_strand_id
1 'polypeptide(L)'
;MLFHQLLFHQAALRDYRFDAFYGGAGPKPKLDTSNGIDANGCVTKEIVNIGSRQSRIYWRIYNKALEQKVSGIWYRSEVELKGLSIDTLLNIAGIYTGLCDYSAQINPTVPTSISPLFVRKAIDSIEAKVRWLRKQASATLAKVFHYHEGDMLKVFSMVLREEHLEDLNVRFDIPPIYHTLYQTLMSEKLKLSQTPF
;
A
#
# COMPACT_ATOMS: atom_id res chain seq x y z
N MET A 1 15.55 13.09 38.72
CA MET A 1 15.80 12.32 37.48
C MET A 1 15.03 10.98 37.53
N LEU A 2 13.72 11.00 37.83
CA LEU A 2 12.91 9.80 38.15
C LEU A 2 11.55 9.75 37.42
N PHE A 3 11.35 10.60 36.40
CA PHE A 3 10.10 10.68 35.64
C PHE A 3 10.14 10.00 34.26
N HIS A 4 11.30 9.45 33.85
CA HIS A 4 11.51 8.96 32.47
C HIS A 4 11.15 7.48 32.24
N GLN A 5 10.75 6.74 33.29
CA GLN A 5 10.38 5.32 33.18
C GLN A 5 8.89 5.04 33.32
N LEU A 6 8.08 6.08 33.56
CA LEU A 6 6.62 5.96 33.52
C LEU A 6 6.16 5.89 32.05
N LEU A 7 6.22 4.65 31.56
CA LEU A 7 5.45 4.06 30.48
C LEU A 7 5.77 4.59 29.08
N PHE A 8 6.82 4.05 28.46
CA PHE A 8 7.12 4.18 27.01
C PHE A 8 5.88 3.97 26.13
N HIS A 9 4.97 3.09 26.55
CA HIS A 9 3.65 2.89 25.95
C HIS A 9 2.77 4.17 25.95
N GLN A 10 2.67 4.87 27.09
CA GLN A 10 1.92 6.13 27.19
C GLN A 10 2.60 7.26 26.40
N ALA A 11 3.94 7.31 26.40
CA ALA A 11 4.69 8.27 25.58
C ALA A 11 4.39 8.07 24.09
N ALA A 12 4.42 6.84 23.59
CA ALA A 12 4.08 6.55 22.19
C ALA A 12 2.62 6.95 21.85
N LEU A 13 1.66 6.70 22.75
CA LEU A 13 0.26 7.14 22.56
C LEU A 13 0.12 8.66 22.52
N ARG A 14 0.84 9.37 23.40
CA ARG A 14 0.89 10.83 23.41
C ARG A 14 1.47 11.34 22.09
N ASP A 15 2.61 10.81 21.68
CA ASP A 15 3.34 11.28 20.50
C ASP A 15 2.58 10.96 19.21
N TYR A 16 1.84 9.85 19.17
CA TYR A 16 0.88 9.58 18.09
C TYR A 16 -0.20 10.66 17.96
N ARG A 17 -0.76 11.14 19.08
CA ARG A 17 -1.78 12.21 19.06
C ARG A 17 -1.23 13.55 18.57
N PHE A 18 0.07 13.78 18.73
CA PHE A 18 0.77 14.96 18.23
C PHE A 18 1.37 14.75 16.83
N ASP A 19 0.91 13.73 16.10
CA ASP A 19 1.37 13.41 14.74
C ASP A 19 2.88 13.12 14.61
N ALA A 20 3.57 12.81 15.71
CA ALA A 20 5.02 12.60 15.71
C ALA A 20 5.49 11.36 14.93
N PHE A 21 4.56 10.51 14.48
CA PHE A 21 4.82 9.35 13.62
C PHE A 21 4.48 9.61 12.14
N TYR A 22 3.95 10.79 11.81
CA TYR A 22 3.50 11.14 10.48
C TYR A 22 4.59 11.89 9.71
N GLY A 23 5.10 11.30 8.63
CA GLY A 23 6.13 11.92 7.77
C GLY A 23 5.61 12.92 6.73
N GLY A 24 4.38 13.43 6.87
CA GLY A 24 3.82 14.46 5.98
C GLY A 24 3.31 14.00 4.61
N ALA A 25 3.55 12.75 4.21
CA ALA A 25 3.13 12.21 2.92
C ALA A 25 2.13 11.05 3.07
N GLY A 26 0.97 11.17 2.42
CA GLY A 26 -0.06 10.12 2.37
C GLY A 26 -0.95 10.07 3.62
N PRO A 27 -1.70 8.96 3.81
CA PRO A 27 -2.59 8.82 4.96
C PRO A 27 -1.79 8.66 6.27
N LYS A 28 -2.36 9.18 7.36
CA LYS A 28 -1.77 9.01 8.69
C LYS A 28 -1.70 7.51 9.05
N PRO A 29 -0.59 7.05 9.69
CA PRO A 29 -0.46 5.65 10.06
C PRO A 29 -1.55 5.25 11.06
N LYS A 30 -2.12 4.06 10.90
CA LYS A 30 -3.13 3.53 11.82
C LYS A 30 -2.52 3.28 13.20
N LEU A 31 -3.21 3.67 14.27
CA LEU A 31 -2.90 3.22 15.63
C LEU A 31 -3.66 1.93 15.96
N ASP A 32 -2.97 1.00 16.58
CA ASP A 32 -3.55 -0.25 17.11
C ASP A 32 -2.93 -0.56 18.48
N THR A 33 -3.76 -0.80 19.49
CA THR A 33 -3.30 -1.08 20.85
C THR A 33 -3.78 -2.45 21.29
N SER A 34 -2.89 -3.25 21.88
CA SER A 34 -3.21 -4.58 22.37
C SER A 34 -2.74 -4.76 23.81
N ASN A 35 -3.71 -4.84 24.71
CA ASN A 35 -3.49 -5.06 26.14
C ASN A 35 -4.11 -6.39 26.58
N GLY A 36 -3.57 -7.00 27.63
CA GLY A 36 -4.04 -8.27 28.17
C GLY A 36 -3.89 -8.32 29.68
N ILE A 37 -4.89 -8.89 30.35
CA ILE A 37 -4.93 -9.09 31.80
C ILE A 37 -5.34 -10.55 32.02
N ASP A 38 -4.68 -11.24 32.96
CA ASP A 38 -5.05 -12.60 33.33
C ASP A 38 -6.21 -12.65 34.35
N ALA A 39 -6.63 -13.86 34.72
CA ALA A 39 -7.70 -14.06 35.69
C ALA A 39 -7.41 -13.49 37.09
N ASN A 40 -6.14 -13.23 37.40
CA ASN A 40 -5.69 -12.69 38.67
C ASN A 40 -5.55 -11.16 38.64
N GLY A 41 -5.86 -10.52 37.51
CA GLY A 41 -5.72 -9.08 37.34
C GLY A 41 -4.31 -8.62 36.97
N CYS A 42 -3.37 -9.53 36.72
CA CYS A 42 -2.01 -9.19 36.32
C CYS A 42 -1.95 -8.85 34.83
N VAL A 43 -1.25 -7.75 34.50
CA VAL A 43 -1.03 -7.35 33.10
C VAL A 43 -0.10 -8.37 32.44
N THR A 44 -0.55 -8.97 31.35
CA THR A 44 0.20 -9.98 30.58
C THR A 44 0.68 -9.47 29.24
N LYS A 45 0.10 -8.37 28.76
CA LYS A 45 0.42 -7.80 27.45
C LYS A 45 0.16 -6.29 27.45
N GLU A 46 1.08 -5.54 26.87
CA GLU A 46 0.98 -4.10 26.64
C GLU A 46 1.75 -3.75 25.36
N ILE A 47 1.03 -3.38 24.30
CA ILE A 47 1.59 -3.11 22.96
C ILE A 47 0.86 -1.92 22.31
N VAL A 48 1.64 -0.99 21.76
CA VAL A 48 1.22 0.02 20.78
C VAL A 48 1.84 -0.32 19.43
N ASN A 49 1.00 -0.45 18.42
CA ASN A 49 1.36 -0.64 17.03
C ASN A 49 1.00 0.63 16.24
N ILE A 50 1.92 1.12 15.41
CA ILE A 50 1.67 2.29 14.56
C ILE A 50 2.03 1.96 13.12
N GLY A 51 1.04 2.08 12.23
CA GLY A 51 1.09 1.58 10.86
C GLY A 51 0.46 0.19 10.74
N SER A 52 0.80 -0.50 9.64
CA SER A 52 0.32 -1.86 9.35
C SER A 52 1.52 -2.78 9.15
N ARG A 53 1.39 -4.07 9.47
CA ARG A 53 2.41 -5.06 9.09
C ARG A 53 2.66 -5.12 7.58
N GLN A 54 1.79 -4.56 6.74
CA GLN A 54 2.00 -4.49 5.30
C GLN A 54 2.61 -3.15 4.84
N SER A 55 2.70 -2.13 5.71
CA SER A 55 3.27 -0.84 5.36
C SER A 55 4.79 -0.85 5.31
N ARG A 56 5.35 0.14 4.61
CA ARG A 56 6.80 0.36 4.45
C ARG A 56 7.50 0.59 5.79
N ILE A 57 6.83 1.29 6.70
CA ILE A 57 7.27 1.59 8.06
C ILE A 57 6.17 1.08 8.99
N TYR A 58 6.54 0.28 10.00
CA TYR A 58 5.61 -0.25 10.98
C TYR A 58 6.29 -0.30 12.36
N TRP A 59 5.70 0.38 13.33
CA TRP A 59 6.24 0.48 14.68
C TRP A 59 5.54 -0.48 15.63
N ARG A 60 6.33 -1.04 16.55
CA ARG A 60 5.86 -1.83 17.68
C ARG A 60 6.55 -1.34 18.94
N ILE A 61 5.79 -0.76 19.84
CA ILE A 61 6.25 -0.29 21.15
C ILE A 61 5.57 -1.14 22.21
N TYR A 62 6.33 -1.90 22.98
CA TYR A 62 5.76 -2.90 23.88
C TYR A 62 6.59 -3.18 25.11
N ASN A 63 5.93 -3.76 26.12
CA ASN A 63 6.59 -4.31 27.29
C ASN A 63 7.20 -5.68 26.94
N LYS A 64 8.52 -5.69 26.75
CA LYS A 64 9.31 -6.89 26.41
C LYS A 64 9.46 -7.82 27.60
N ALA A 65 9.50 -7.30 28.82
CA ALA A 65 9.54 -8.12 30.03
C ALA A 65 8.30 -9.01 30.12
N LEU A 66 7.11 -8.42 29.91
CA LEU A 66 5.85 -9.15 29.87
C LEU A 66 5.79 -10.15 28.71
N GLU A 67 6.21 -9.75 27.51
CA GLU A 67 6.22 -10.63 26.33
C GLU A 67 7.11 -11.87 26.54
N GLN A 68 8.28 -11.70 27.19
CA GLN A 68 9.22 -12.78 27.49
C GLN A 68 8.94 -13.49 28.83
N LYS A 69 7.94 -13.04 29.59
CA LYS A 69 7.59 -13.56 30.92
C LYS A 69 8.76 -13.50 31.91
N VAL A 70 9.54 -12.42 31.85
CA VAL A 70 10.64 -12.14 32.78
C VAL A 70 10.28 -10.98 33.70
N SER A 71 10.91 -10.93 34.87
CA SER A 71 10.72 -9.84 35.83
C SER A 71 11.55 -8.60 35.44
N GLY A 72 11.12 -7.42 35.92
CA GLY A 72 11.81 -6.15 35.70
C GLY A 72 11.13 -5.22 34.69
N ILE A 73 11.75 -4.06 34.46
CA ILE A 73 11.25 -3.03 33.53
C ILE A 73 12.01 -3.17 32.22
N TRP A 74 11.36 -3.71 31.20
CA TRP A 74 11.93 -3.81 29.86
C TRP A 74 10.90 -3.42 28.81
N TYR A 75 11.02 -2.20 28.29
CA TYR A 75 10.26 -1.76 27.13
C TYR A 75 11.13 -1.79 25.89
N ARG A 76 10.53 -2.10 24.74
CA ARG A 76 11.18 -2.07 23.44
C ARG A 76 10.36 -1.24 22.47
N SER A 77 11.04 -0.33 21.79
CA SER A 77 10.53 0.40 20.62
C SER A 77 11.26 -0.17 19.39
N GLU A 78 10.56 -0.92 18.55
CA GLU A 78 11.11 -1.50 17.33
C GLU A 78 10.35 -1.00 16.10
N VAL A 79 11.05 -0.90 14.98
CA VAL A 79 10.48 -0.52 13.69
C VAL A 79 10.83 -1.57 12.65
N GLU A 80 9.80 -2.05 11.94
CA GLU A 80 9.93 -2.90 10.78
C GLU A 80 9.96 -2.04 9.52
N LEU A 81 11.04 -2.14 8.76
CA LEU A 81 11.22 -1.44 7.49
C LEU A 81 11.07 -2.43 6.32
N LYS A 82 10.21 -2.12 5.35
CA LYS A 82 9.88 -3.00 4.21
C LYS A 82 10.09 -2.27 2.90
N GLY A 83 10.69 -2.94 1.91
CA GLY A 83 10.94 -2.34 0.60
C GLY A 83 11.90 -1.14 0.63
N LEU A 84 12.91 -1.19 1.50
CA LEU A 84 14.02 -0.22 1.53
C LEU A 84 15.25 -0.77 0.79
N SER A 85 16.09 0.12 0.29
CA SER A 85 17.40 -0.27 -0.24
C SER A 85 18.27 -0.85 0.88
N ILE A 86 19.13 -1.81 0.54
CA ILE A 86 20.15 -2.37 1.43
C ILE A 86 21.10 -1.27 1.92
N ASP A 87 21.27 -0.19 1.14
CA ASP A 87 22.08 0.98 1.51
C ASP A 87 21.63 1.64 2.82
N THR A 88 20.39 1.39 3.24
CA THR A 88 19.88 1.80 4.56
C THR A 88 20.78 1.30 5.70
N LEU A 89 21.42 0.13 5.53
CA LEU A 89 22.32 -0.46 6.52
C LEU A 89 23.63 0.32 6.68
N LEU A 90 23.98 1.18 5.73
CA LEU A 90 25.19 2.02 5.81
C LEU A 90 25.06 3.14 6.84
N ASN A 91 23.83 3.57 7.17
CA ASN A 91 23.57 4.60 8.18
C ASN A 91 22.26 4.33 8.94
N ILE A 92 22.23 3.24 9.70
CA ILE A 92 21.01 2.82 10.43
C ILE A 92 20.56 3.88 11.45
N ALA A 93 21.49 4.48 12.19
CA ALA A 93 21.16 5.44 13.24
C ALA A 93 20.57 6.74 12.68
N GLY A 94 21.15 7.27 11.60
CA GLY A 94 20.64 8.45 10.91
C GLY A 94 19.29 8.18 10.26
N ILE A 95 19.12 7.01 9.61
CA ILE A 95 17.84 6.63 8.99
C ILE A 95 16.76 6.45 10.06
N TYR A 96 17.05 5.74 11.16
CA TYR A 96 16.11 5.56 12.27
C TYR A 96 15.63 6.90 12.81
N THR A 97 16.55 7.83 13.05
CA THR A 97 16.23 9.19 13.51
C THR A 97 15.40 9.95 12.48
N GLY A 98 15.69 9.78 11.19
CA GLY A 98 14.97 10.43 10.08
C GLY A 98 13.60 9.82 9.74
N LEU A 99 13.15 8.78 10.44
CA LEU A 99 11.83 8.18 10.16
C LEU A 99 10.67 9.09 10.56
N CYS A 100 10.73 9.68 11.75
CA CYS A 100 9.70 10.57 12.29
C CYS A 100 10.17 11.29 13.57
N ASP A 101 9.40 12.28 14.04
CA ASP A 101 9.75 13.07 15.23
C ASP A 101 9.83 12.22 16.51
N TYR A 102 9.02 11.17 16.62
CA TYR A 102 9.11 10.22 17.74
C TYR A 102 10.49 9.54 17.81
N SER A 103 11.04 9.08 16.69
CA SER A 103 12.33 8.39 16.69
C SER A 103 13.50 9.35 16.86
N ALA A 104 13.37 10.58 16.37
CA ALA A 104 14.34 11.66 16.61
C ALA A 104 14.48 12.04 18.09
N GLN A 105 13.43 11.86 18.90
CA GLN A 105 13.51 12.07 20.35
C GLN A 105 14.28 10.95 21.09
N ILE A 106 14.37 9.76 20.50
CA ILE A 106 15.00 8.58 21.12
C ILE A 106 16.51 8.55 20.85
N ASN A 107 16.94 8.97 19.66
CA ASN A 107 18.32 8.88 19.22
C ASN A 107 18.88 10.26 18.84
N PRO A 108 20.02 10.70 19.41
CA PRO A 108 20.59 12.02 19.15
C PRO A 108 21.30 12.15 17.78
N THR A 109 21.33 11.10 16.96
CA THR A 109 22.01 11.10 15.65
C THR A 109 21.35 12.09 14.70
N VAL A 110 22.12 12.71 13.80
CA VAL A 110 21.57 13.60 12.76
C VAL A 110 20.63 12.81 11.83
N PRO A 111 19.38 13.26 11.61
CA PRO A 111 18.41 12.55 10.80
C PRO A 111 18.87 12.46 9.34
N THR A 112 18.69 11.30 8.74
CA THR A 112 18.95 11.05 7.31
C THR A 112 17.67 10.57 6.65
N SER A 113 17.29 11.16 5.52
CA SER A 113 16.09 10.76 4.80
C SER A 113 16.23 9.35 4.23
N ILE A 114 15.14 8.59 4.29
CA ILE A 114 15.03 7.32 3.58
C ILE A 114 15.07 7.61 2.08
N SER A 115 15.76 6.78 1.31
CA SER A 115 15.67 6.84 -0.14
C SER A 115 14.21 6.66 -0.58
N PRO A 116 13.77 7.38 -1.64
CA PRO A 116 12.46 7.10 -2.23
C PRO A 116 12.42 5.62 -2.65
N LEU A 117 11.22 5.03 -2.65
CA LEU A 117 11.04 3.72 -3.27
C LEU A 117 11.67 3.78 -4.66
N PHE A 118 12.40 2.72 -5.06
CA PHE A 118 12.69 2.53 -6.47
C PHE A 118 11.35 2.58 -7.19
N VAL A 119 11.05 3.72 -7.82
CA VAL A 119 9.88 3.86 -8.67
C VAL A 119 10.09 2.78 -9.72
N ARG A 120 9.19 1.78 -9.76
CA ARG A 120 9.25 0.74 -10.79
C ARG A 120 9.40 1.45 -12.11
N LYS A 121 10.39 1.06 -12.93
CA LYS A 121 10.51 1.63 -14.27
C LYS A 121 9.16 1.39 -14.96
N ALA A 122 8.71 2.32 -15.80
CA ALA A 122 7.42 2.20 -16.48
C ALA A 122 7.25 0.83 -17.17
N ILE A 123 8.36 0.28 -17.68
CA ILE A 123 8.47 -1.05 -18.28
C ILE A 123 8.07 -2.18 -17.31
N ASP A 124 8.59 -2.18 -16.09
CA ASP A 124 8.27 -3.18 -15.06
C ASP A 124 6.77 -3.13 -14.68
N SER A 125 6.17 -1.95 -14.76
CA SER A 125 4.74 -1.76 -14.49
C SER A 125 3.86 -2.38 -15.59
N ILE A 126 4.27 -2.27 -16.86
CA ILE A 126 3.54 -2.84 -17.99
C ILE A 126 3.69 -4.36 -17.98
N GLU A 127 4.91 -4.88 -17.78
CA GLU A 127 5.15 -6.31 -17.73
C GLU A 127 4.34 -6.99 -16.61
N ALA A 128 4.28 -6.36 -15.43
CA ALA A 128 3.46 -6.84 -14.32
C ALA A 128 1.96 -6.87 -14.67
N LYS A 129 1.45 -5.84 -15.36
CA LYS A 129 0.05 -5.78 -15.84
C LYS A 129 -0.24 -6.89 -16.86
N VAL A 130 0.65 -7.10 -17.83
CA VAL A 130 0.53 -8.19 -18.82
C VAL A 130 0.55 -9.56 -18.13
N ARG A 131 1.43 -9.76 -17.15
CA ARG A 131 1.50 -11.00 -16.37
C ARG A 131 0.20 -11.25 -15.59
N TRP A 132 -0.38 -10.21 -15.00
CA TRP A 132 -1.66 -10.29 -14.32
C TRP A 132 -2.79 -10.67 -15.28
N LEU A 133 -2.88 -10.02 -16.45
CA LEU A 133 -3.86 -10.35 -17.50
C LEU A 133 -3.73 -11.79 -17.96
N ARG A 134 -2.51 -12.28 -18.21
CA ARG A 134 -2.26 -13.68 -18.56
C ARG A 134 -2.75 -14.64 -17.48
N LYS A 135 -2.49 -14.34 -16.20
CA LYS A 135 -2.87 -15.22 -15.10
C LYS A 135 -4.37 -15.24 -14.84
N GLN A 136 -5.04 -14.09 -14.89
CA GLN A 136 -6.44 -13.96 -14.48
C GLN A 136 -7.43 -14.09 -15.63
N ALA A 137 -7.09 -13.57 -16.81
CA ALA A 137 -8.04 -13.40 -17.90
C ALA A 137 -7.80 -14.35 -19.09
N SER A 138 -6.63 -14.97 -19.23
CA SER A 138 -6.27 -15.71 -20.45
C SER A 138 -7.24 -16.86 -20.78
N ALA A 139 -7.62 -17.66 -19.79
CA ALA A 139 -8.53 -18.79 -20.02
C ALA A 139 -9.94 -18.34 -20.41
N THR A 140 -10.43 -17.26 -19.78
CA THR A 140 -11.75 -16.69 -20.08
C THR A 140 -11.76 -16.01 -21.44
N LEU A 141 -10.73 -15.21 -21.74
CA LEU A 141 -10.57 -14.58 -23.06
C LEU A 141 -10.57 -15.64 -24.16
N ALA A 142 -9.81 -16.74 -24.00
CA ALA A 142 -9.79 -17.82 -25.01
C ALA A 142 -11.18 -18.41 -25.30
N LYS A 143 -12.04 -18.55 -24.27
CA LYS A 143 -13.43 -19.01 -24.46
C LYS A 143 -14.28 -17.99 -25.22
N VAL A 144 -14.14 -16.72 -24.89
CA VAL A 144 -14.87 -15.62 -25.55
C VAL A 144 -14.43 -15.50 -27.02
N PHE A 145 -13.12 -15.60 -27.29
CA PHE A 145 -12.58 -15.66 -28.65
C PHE A 145 -13.13 -16.85 -29.43
N HIS A 146 -13.18 -18.05 -28.83
CA HIS A 146 -13.75 -19.22 -29.48
C HIS A 146 -15.24 -19.06 -29.80
N TYR A 147 -16.03 -18.51 -28.88
CA TYR A 147 -17.45 -18.27 -29.07
C TYR A 147 -17.77 -17.27 -30.19
N HIS A 148 -16.90 -16.27 -30.36
CA HIS A 148 -17.02 -15.30 -31.46
C HIS A 148 -16.23 -15.71 -32.71
N GLU A 149 -15.95 -17.01 -32.89
CA GLU A 149 -15.29 -17.56 -34.08
C GLU A 149 -13.95 -16.88 -34.43
N GLY A 150 -13.26 -16.38 -33.41
CA GLY A 150 -11.99 -15.68 -33.58
C GLY A 150 -12.10 -14.22 -34.02
N ASP A 151 -13.31 -13.63 -34.06
CA ASP A 151 -13.49 -12.19 -34.33
C ASP A 151 -12.93 -11.35 -33.18
N MET A 152 -11.67 -10.96 -33.33
CA MET A 152 -10.95 -10.22 -32.30
C MET A 152 -11.54 -8.84 -32.04
N LEU A 153 -12.10 -8.18 -33.07
CA LEU A 153 -12.59 -6.81 -32.98
C LEU A 153 -13.84 -6.73 -32.11
N LYS A 154 -14.73 -7.70 -32.27
CA LYS A 154 -15.93 -7.85 -31.45
C LYS A 154 -15.55 -8.15 -29.99
N VAL A 155 -14.59 -9.02 -29.76
CA VAL A 155 -14.13 -9.35 -28.40
C VAL A 155 -13.49 -8.14 -27.72
N PHE A 156 -12.62 -7.39 -28.40
CA PHE A 156 -11.98 -6.20 -27.83
C PHE A 156 -13.00 -5.11 -27.51
N SER A 157 -13.97 -4.84 -28.39
CA SER A 157 -15.03 -3.85 -28.13
C SER A 157 -15.97 -4.24 -26.98
N MET A 158 -16.14 -5.55 -26.71
CA MET A 158 -16.91 -6.03 -25.55
C MET A 158 -16.12 -5.97 -24.24
N VAL A 159 -14.80 -6.17 -24.27
CA VAL A 159 -13.94 -6.21 -23.08
C VAL A 159 -13.49 -4.81 -22.65
N LEU A 160 -13.18 -3.93 -23.61
CA LEU A 160 -12.78 -2.56 -23.35
C LEU A 160 -14.01 -1.68 -23.15
N ARG A 161 -14.10 -1.03 -21.99
CA ARG A 161 -15.18 -0.09 -21.69
C ARG A 161 -14.83 1.31 -22.18
N GLU A 162 -15.82 2.01 -22.69
CA GLU A 162 -15.69 3.37 -23.22
C GLU A 162 -15.09 4.34 -22.18
N GLU A 163 -15.52 4.22 -20.91
CA GLU A 163 -15.01 5.00 -19.77
C GLU A 163 -13.48 4.91 -19.59
N HIS A 164 -12.86 3.81 -20.00
CA HIS A 164 -11.40 3.62 -19.88
C HIS A 164 -10.62 4.08 -21.11
N LEU A 165 -11.28 4.41 -22.22
CA LEU A 165 -10.64 4.92 -23.43
C LEU A 165 -10.48 6.45 -23.35
N GLU A 166 -11.44 7.14 -22.75
CA GLU A 166 -11.45 8.60 -22.59
C GLU A 166 -10.44 9.07 -21.53
N ASP A 167 -10.33 8.35 -20.42
CA ASP A 167 -9.51 8.72 -19.25
C ASP A 167 -7.99 8.68 -19.52
N LEU A 168 -7.59 7.93 -20.54
CA LEU A 168 -6.21 7.48 -20.71
C LEU A 168 -5.41 8.36 -21.68
N ASN A 169 -6.05 9.34 -22.34
CA ASN A 169 -5.47 10.14 -23.44
C ASN A 169 -4.68 9.26 -24.43
N VAL A 170 -5.11 8.00 -24.58
CA VAL A 170 -4.42 6.99 -25.36
C VAL A 170 -4.71 7.31 -26.81
N ARG A 171 -3.74 7.94 -27.46
CA ARG A 171 -3.59 7.88 -28.92
C ARG A 171 -3.21 6.46 -29.25
N PHE A 172 -4.23 5.63 -29.33
CA PHE A 172 -4.13 4.43 -30.09
C PHE A 172 -3.85 4.86 -31.53
N ASP A 173 -2.64 4.60 -32.05
CA ASP A 173 -2.43 4.45 -33.51
C ASP A 173 -3.12 3.17 -33.98
N ILE A 174 -4.38 3.02 -33.58
CA ILE A 174 -5.26 2.00 -34.09
C ILE A 174 -5.55 2.42 -35.52
N PRO A 175 -5.34 1.54 -36.52
CA PRO A 175 -5.68 1.84 -37.91
C PRO A 175 -7.09 2.42 -38.02
N PRO A 176 -7.36 3.41 -38.90
CA PRO A 176 -8.64 4.13 -38.98
C PRO A 176 -9.89 3.24 -39.02
N ILE A 177 -9.74 2.00 -39.49
CA ILE A 177 -10.76 0.93 -39.51
C ILE A 177 -11.53 0.80 -38.19
N TYR A 178 -10.91 0.96 -37.03
CA TYR A 178 -11.61 0.72 -35.76
C TYR A 178 -12.48 1.90 -35.35
N HIS A 179 -12.10 3.13 -35.72
CA HIS A 179 -12.96 4.30 -35.57
C HIS A 179 -14.19 4.17 -36.48
N THR A 180 -14.00 3.77 -37.73
CA THR A 180 -15.11 3.55 -38.69
C THR A 180 -15.99 2.39 -38.25
N LEU A 181 -15.44 1.28 -37.79
CA LEU A 181 -16.22 0.11 -37.34
C LEU A 181 -17.00 0.43 -36.06
N TYR A 182 -16.39 1.12 -35.10
CA TYR A 182 -17.04 1.57 -33.88
C TYR A 182 -18.19 2.54 -34.19
N GLN A 183 -17.97 3.52 -35.06
CA GLN A 183 -19.05 4.42 -35.50
C GLN A 183 -20.14 3.69 -36.29
N THR A 184 -19.79 2.71 -37.12
CA THR A 184 -20.76 1.91 -37.87
C THR A 184 -21.63 1.08 -36.93
N LEU A 185 -21.02 0.35 -35.98
CA LEU A 185 -21.72 -0.46 -34.98
C LEU A 185 -22.58 0.40 -34.04
N MET A 186 -22.12 1.59 -33.64
CA MET A 186 -22.92 2.52 -32.85
C MET A 186 -24.08 3.12 -33.65
N SER A 187 -23.86 3.44 -34.93
CA SER A 187 -24.92 3.92 -35.82
C SER A 187 -25.99 2.85 -36.10
N GLU A 188 -25.61 1.57 -36.19
CA GLU A 188 -26.56 0.45 -36.32
C GLU A 188 -27.37 0.23 -35.05
N LYS A 189 -26.74 0.31 -33.87
CA LYS A 189 -27.45 0.24 -32.59
C LYS A 189 -28.42 1.40 -32.39
N LEU A 190 -28.06 2.61 -32.84
CA LEU A 190 -28.93 3.78 -32.82
C LEU A 190 -30.10 3.65 -33.82
N LYS A 191 -29.89 3.06 -35.00
CA LYS A 191 -30.97 2.78 -35.98
C LYS A 191 -31.98 1.74 -35.49
N LEU A 192 -31.54 0.73 -34.73
CA LEU A 192 -32.43 -0.26 -34.12
C LEU A 192 -33.26 0.31 -32.94
N SER A 193 -32.92 1.51 -32.44
CA SER A 193 -33.63 2.18 -31.35
C SER A 193 -34.69 3.19 -31.79
N GLN A 194 -34.85 3.43 -33.11
CA GLN A 194 -36.01 4.16 -33.63
C GLN A 194 -37.18 3.19 -33.78
N THR A 195 -37.95 3.03 -32.71
CA THR A 195 -39.29 2.43 -32.80
C THR A 195 -40.15 3.25 -33.76
N PRO A 196 -40.79 2.64 -34.77
CA PRO A 196 -41.92 3.28 -35.43
C PRO A 196 -43.07 3.37 -34.42
N PHE A 197 -43.79 4.51 -34.47
CA PHE A 197 -44.92 4.93 -33.64
C PHE A 197 -45.81 3.80 -33.08
#